data_AF-A0A098PZB8-F1
#
_entry.id   AF-A0A098PZB8-F1
#
_cell.length_a   1.000
_cell.length_b   1.000
_cell.length_c   1.000
_cell.angle_alpha   90.00
_cell.angle_beta   90.00
_cell.angle_gamma   90.00
#
_symmetry.space_group_name_H-M   'P 1'
#
loop_
_entity.id
_entity.type
_entity.pdbx_description
1 polymer ?
#
loop_
_entity_poly.entity_id
_entity_poly.type
_entity_poly.pdbx_seq_one_letter_code
_entity_poly.pdbx_strand_id
1 'polypeptide(L)'
;MKLTKVDYDINSPHGAVQACLRKKREVVRSVAKGGVTGIGKKSCCSFVSYLKSDGTVDNVFGNSRIRIPYKLDGLEVVNACAHGELTALWNVMEDEDNIPTIISIYIEMSPCKNCKSALNNLLPDGQEILYSFDYPDEVEKWRKAVRHL
;
A
#
# COMPACT_ATOMS: atom_id res chain seq x y z
N MET A 1 -5.45 -8.91 -12.83
CA MET A 1 -4.97 -7.53 -12.55
C MET A 1 -4.35 -6.88 -13.81
N LYS A 2 -4.48 -5.55 -13.93
CA LYS A 2 -3.78 -4.70 -14.92
C LYS A 2 -2.86 -3.73 -14.19
N LEU A 3 -1.59 -3.65 -14.60
CA LEU A 3 -0.63 -2.69 -14.05
C LEU A 3 -0.54 -1.48 -14.97
N THR A 4 -0.69 -0.27 -14.41
CA THR A 4 -0.57 0.99 -15.13
C THR A 4 0.51 1.84 -14.47
N LYS A 5 1.59 2.10 -15.19
CA LYS A 5 2.69 2.92 -14.68
C LYS A 5 2.30 4.40 -14.71
N VAL A 6 2.58 5.12 -13.63
CA VAL A 6 2.26 6.55 -13.45
C VAL A 6 3.43 7.29 -12.85
N ASP A 7 3.44 8.61 -12.96
CA ASP A 7 4.48 9.43 -12.38
C ASP A 7 4.39 9.50 -10.85
N TYR A 8 5.55 9.47 -10.19
CA TYR A 8 5.68 9.67 -8.76
C TYR A 8 5.56 11.16 -8.39
N ASP A 9 4.34 11.69 -8.42
CA ASP A 9 4.07 13.10 -8.15
C ASP A 9 2.96 13.29 -7.10
N ILE A 10 3.23 14.10 -6.07
CA ILE A 10 2.23 14.45 -5.05
C ILE A 10 1.08 15.31 -5.63
N ASN A 11 1.30 15.92 -6.79
CA ASN A 11 0.29 16.65 -7.56
C ASN A 11 -0.28 15.81 -8.72
N SER A 12 -0.06 14.50 -8.71
CA SER A 12 -0.58 13.58 -9.73
C SER A 12 -2.08 13.76 -9.94
N PRO A 13 -2.58 13.67 -11.19
CA PRO A 13 -4.00 13.68 -11.49
C PRO A 13 -4.73 12.44 -10.93
N HIS A 14 -3.98 11.40 -10.55
CA HIS A 14 -4.53 10.21 -9.93
C HIS A 14 -4.68 10.39 -8.41
N GLY A 15 -5.92 10.44 -7.94
CA GLY A 15 -6.24 10.65 -6.52
C GLY A 15 -5.53 9.69 -5.56
N ALA A 16 -5.42 8.41 -5.92
CA ALA A 16 -4.73 7.39 -5.11
C ALA A 16 -3.22 7.67 -4.95
N VAL A 17 -2.55 8.12 -6.02
CA VAL A 17 -1.13 8.52 -6.00
C VAL A 17 -0.97 9.71 -5.06
N GLN A 18 -1.75 10.77 -5.29
CA GLN A 18 -1.72 11.97 -4.47
C GLN A 18 -1.96 11.66 -2.98
N ALA A 19 -3.00 10.88 -2.67
CA ALA A 19 -3.35 10.52 -1.30
C ALA A 19 -2.24 9.70 -0.62
N CYS A 20 -1.69 8.70 -1.31
CA CYS A 20 -0.57 7.91 -0.81
C CYS A 20 0.64 8.77 -0.47
N LEU A 21 1.02 9.67 -1.38
CA LEU A 21 2.23 10.50 -1.22
C LEU A 21 2.06 11.58 -0.15
N ARG A 22 0.86 12.17 -0.03
CA ARG A 22 0.52 13.07 1.07
C ARG A 22 0.57 12.35 2.42
N LYS A 23 -0.02 11.16 2.52
CA LYS A 23 -0.01 10.38 3.76
C LYS A 23 1.40 9.93 4.14
N LYS A 24 2.19 9.48 3.16
CA LYS A 24 3.60 9.14 3.37
C LYS A 24 4.39 10.33 3.90
N ARG A 25 4.23 11.53 3.32
CA ARG A 25 4.86 12.76 3.79
C ARG A 25 4.45 13.10 5.24
N GLU A 26 3.18 12.97 5.56
CA GLU A 26 2.64 13.19 6.91
C GLU A 26 3.28 12.23 7.92
N VAL A 27 3.27 10.92 7.65
CA VAL A 27 3.82 9.88 8.53
C VAL A 27 5.33 10.08 8.73
N VAL A 28 6.07 10.34 7.65
CA VAL A 28 7.52 10.61 7.74
C VAL A 28 7.82 11.84 8.59
N ARG A 29 7.00 12.89 8.50
CA ARG A 29 7.18 14.12 9.29
C ARG A 29 6.71 13.98 10.74
N SER A 30 5.75 13.08 11.01
CA SER A 30 5.23 12.87 12.37
C SER A 30 6.29 12.25 13.30
N VAL A 31 7.26 11.50 12.75
CA VAL A 31 8.45 11.00 13.50
C VAL A 31 9.17 12.14 14.24
N ALA A 32 9.32 13.31 13.61
CA ALA A 32 9.99 14.46 14.22
C ALA A 32 9.20 15.08 15.39
N LYS A 33 7.95 14.67 15.59
CA LYS A 33 7.04 15.13 16.65
C LYS A 33 6.68 14.03 17.66
N GLY A 34 7.42 12.93 17.68
CA GLY A 34 7.13 11.77 18.55
C GLY A 34 6.01 10.86 18.03
N GLY A 35 5.69 10.93 16.73
CA GLY A 35 4.71 10.07 16.07
C GLY A 35 5.22 8.67 15.71
N VAL A 36 4.62 8.05 14.69
CA VAL A 36 4.85 6.64 14.29
C VAL A 36 6.33 6.36 14.01
N THR A 37 6.97 5.55 14.85
CA THR A 37 8.37 5.12 14.67
C THR A 37 8.45 3.94 13.69
N GLY A 38 9.52 3.85 12.91
CA GLY A 38 9.78 2.71 12.00
C GLY A 38 9.29 2.86 10.56
N ILE A 39 8.45 3.85 10.24
CA ILE A 39 8.07 4.20 8.86
C ILE A 39 8.90 5.42 8.41
N GLY A 40 9.91 5.18 7.56
CA GLY A 40 10.77 6.22 7.01
C GLY A 40 10.52 6.50 5.54
N LYS A 41 11.22 7.49 4.97
CA LYS A 41 11.14 7.84 3.54
C LYS A 41 11.36 6.63 2.62
N LYS A 42 12.25 5.72 3.02
CA LYS A 42 12.60 4.49 2.30
C LYS A 42 11.76 3.27 2.73
N SER A 43 10.59 3.47 3.31
CA SER A 43 9.59 2.42 3.48
C SER A 43 8.63 2.48 2.30
N CYS A 44 8.44 1.35 1.61
CA CYS A 44 7.52 1.28 0.46
C CYS A 44 6.08 1.40 0.97
N CYS A 45 5.29 2.24 0.31
CA CYS A 45 3.92 2.53 0.68
C CYS A 45 2.94 2.11 -0.42
N SER A 46 1.70 1.92 0.00
CA SER A 46 0.57 1.69 -0.89
C SER A 46 -0.65 2.44 -0.34
N PHE A 47 -1.65 2.59 -1.18
CA PHE A 47 -2.92 3.20 -0.82
C PHE A 47 -4.05 2.51 -1.56
N VAL A 48 -5.12 2.20 -0.83
CA VAL A 48 -6.31 1.53 -1.36
C VAL A 48 -7.53 2.34 -0.95
N SER A 49 -8.37 2.68 -1.92
CA SER A 49 -9.71 3.20 -1.67
C SER A 49 -10.72 2.10 -1.98
N TYR A 50 -11.70 1.91 -1.11
CA TYR A 50 -12.70 0.85 -1.26
C TYR A 50 -14.09 1.30 -0.82
N LEU A 51 -15.11 0.61 -1.32
CA LEU A 51 -16.51 0.82 -0.94
C LEU A 51 -16.88 -0.14 0.19
N LYS A 52 -17.21 0.40 1.35
CA LYS A 52 -17.72 -0.36 2.50
C LYS A 52 -19.07 -1.00 2.22
N SER A 53 -19.43 -2.00 3.02
CA SER A 53 -20.73 -2.67 2.93
C SER A 53 -21.92 -1.73 3.17
N ASP A 54 -21.72 -0.64 3.91
CA ASP A 54 -22.71 0.43 4.13
C ASP A 54 -22.83 1.45 2.97
N GLY A 55 -22.04 1.27 1.91
CA GLY A 55 -22.02 2.14 0.73
C GLY A 55 -21.15 3.40 0.87
N THR A 56 -20.44 3.57 2.00
CA THR A 56 -19.47 4.66 2.16
C THR A 56 -18.11 4.31 1.56
N VAL A 57 -17.32 5.33 1.21
CA VAL A 57 -15.95 5.14 0.70
C VAL A 57 -14.96 5.33 1.83
N ASP A 58 -14.05 4.38 2.00
CA ASP A 58 -12.93 4.51 2.93
C ASP A 58 -11.59 4.26 2.25
N ASN A 59 -10.51 4.57 2.97
CA ASN A 59 -9.16 4.57 2.47
C ASN A 59 -8.19 4.02 3.50
N VAL A 60 -7.34 3.09 3.06
CA VAL A 60 -6.27 2.54 3.90
C VAL A 60 -4.90 2.81 3.30
N PHE A 61 -3.96 3.06 4.20
CA PHE A 61 -2.55 3.24 3.88
C PHE A 61 -1.77 2.00 4.28
N GLY A 62 -1.09 1.39 3.31
CA GLY A 62 -0.19 0.27 3.55
C GLY A 62 1.26 0.71 3.57
N ASN A 63 2.08 -0.03 4.32
CA ASN A 63 3.51 0.19 4.40
C ASN A 63 4.26 -1.12 4.62
N SER A 64 5.44 -1.25 3.99
CA SER A 64 6.30 -2.44 4.09
C SER A 64 6.92 -2.65 5.49
N ARG A 65 6.65 -1.78 6.46
CA ARG A 65 7.08 -1.89 7.85
C ARG A 65 5.94 -2.19 8.82
N ILE A 66 4.68 -2.16 8.35
CA ILE A 66 3.54 -2.58 9.15
C ILE A 66 3.64 -4.10 9.33
N ARG A 67 3.47 -4.55 10.57
CA ARG A 67 3.45 -5.96 10.95
C ARG A 67 2.00 -6.40 11.01
N ILE A 68 1.68 -7.48 10.30
CA ILE A 68 0.36 -8.08 10.33
C ILE A 68 0.35 -9.13 11.45
N PRO A 69 -0.57 -9.04 12.43
CA PRO A 69 -0.77 -10.12 13.38
C PRO A 69 -1.40 -11.31 12.65
N TYR A 70 -0.80 -12.50 12.77
CA TYR A 70 -1.45 -13.73 12.31
C TYR A 70 -1.42 -14.78 13.42
N LYS A 71 -2.46 -15.63 13.42
CA LYS A 71 -2.56 -16.79 14.32
C LYS A 71 -2.22 -18.04 13.53
N LEU A 72 -1.35 -18.88 14.10
CA LEU A 72 -1.07 -20.22 13.60
C LEU A 72 -1.49 -21.20 14.69
N ASP A 73 -2.40 -22.12 14.39
CA ASP A 73 -2.80 -23.23 15.28
C ASP A 73 -3.11 -22.82 16.73
N GLY A 74 -3.88 -21.74 16.91
CA GLY A 74 -4.33 -21.27 18.22
C GLY A 74 -3.26 -20.56 19.07
N LEU A 75 -2.03 -20.42 18.58
CA LEU A 75 -1.01 -19.58 19.20
C LEU A 75 -1.13 -18.15 18.67
N GLU A 76 -1.34 -17.21 19.59
CA GLU A 76 -1.40 -15.80 19.26
C GLU A 76 0.01 -15.22 19.11
N VAL A 77 0.21 -14.52 17.98
CA VAL A 77 1.28 -13.55 17.70
C VAL A 77 2.61 -14.13 17.23
N VAL A 78 2.67 -14.50 15.95
CA VAL A 78 3.87 -14.25 15.14
C VAL A 78 3.55 -13.05 14.24
N ASN A 79 4.43 -12.04 14.23
CA ASN A 79 4.26 -10.88 13.36
C ASN A 79 4.81 -11.21 11.97
N ALA A 80 3.96 -11.23 10.94
CA ALA A 80 4.42 -11.38 9.56
C ALA A 80 4.86 -10.01 9.00
N CYS A 81 6.04 -9.97 8.39
CA CYS A 81 6.46 -8.85 7.56
C CYS A 81 5.84 -9.00 6.17
N ALA A 82 4.91 -8.13 5.82
CA ALA A 82 4.30 -8.07 4.49
C ALA A 82 4.74 -6.82 3.73
N HIS A 83 4.71 -6.88 2.40
CA HIS A 83 4.93 -5.71 1.56
C HIS A 83 3.75 -4.73 1.65
N GLY A 84 3.99 -3.48 1.29
CA GLY A 84 3.01 -2.39 1.47
C GLY A 84 1.66 -2.71 0.83
N GLU A 85 1.65 -3.27 -0.38
CA GLU A 85 0.44 -3.67 -1.09
C GLU A 85 -0.41 -4.69 -0.32
N LEU A 86 0.21 -5.64 0.37
CA LEU A 86 -0.50 -6.66 1.15
C LEU A 86 -0.92 -6.13 2.52
N THR A 87 -0.15 -5.21 3.12
CA THR A 87 -0.58 -4.57 4.38
C THR A 87 -1.77 -3.64 4.18
N ALA A 88 -1.85 -2.95 3.04
CA ALA A 88 -3.07 -2.18 2.72
C ALA A 88 -4.29 -3.10 2.59
N LEU A 89 -4.21 -4.15 1.78
CA LEU A 89 -5.34 -5.08 1.60
C LEU A 89 -5.71 -5.83 2.88
N TRP A 90 -4.73 -6.15 3.73
CA TRP A 90 -5.03 -6.69 5.06
C TRP A 90 -5.89 -5.74 5.89
N ASN A 91 -5.52 -4.46 5.96
CA ASN A 91 -6.30 -3.48 6.71
C ASN A 91 -7.72 -3.34 6.15
N VAL A 92 -7.90 -3.47 4.82
CA VAL A 92 -9.25 -3.52 4.23
C VAL A 92 -10.06 -4.71 4.76
N MET A 93 -9.45 -5.90 4.85
CA MET A 93 -10.10 -7.12 5.33
C MET A 93 -10.28 -7.16 6.87
N GLU A 94 -9.59 -6.30 7.62
CA GLU A 94 -9.90 -6.11 9.05
C GLU A 94 -11.15 -5.24 9.24
N ASP A 95 -11.40 -4.32 8.32
CA ASP A 95 -12.57 -3.42 8.35
C ASP A 95 -13.84 -4.09 7.80
N GLU A 96 -13.72 -5.10 6.93
CA GLU A 96 -14.83 -5.77 6.24
C GLU A 96 -14.65 -7.30 6.22
N ASP A 97 -15.73 -8.07 6.44
CA ASP A 97 -15.72 -9.55 6.49
C ASP A 97 -15.22 -10.24 5.20
N ASN A 98 -15.23 -9.52 4.08
CA ASN A 98 -14.73 -9.96 2.78
C ASN A 98 -13.98 -8.82 2.10
N ILE A 99 -13.21 -9.11 1.05
CA ILE A 99 -12.58 -8.06 0.24
C ILE A 99 -13.69 -7.20 -0.41
N PRO A 100 -13.84 -5.93 -0.01
CA PRO A 100 -14.85 -5.04 -0.53
C PRO A 100 -14.51 -4.62 -1.96
N THR A 101 -15.44 -3.90 -2.60
CA THR A 101 -15.20 -3.37 -3.94
C THR A 101 -14.06 -2.35 -3.89
N ILE A 102 -12.94 -2.70 -4.53
CA ILE A 102 -11.79 -1.81 -4.59
C ILE A 102 -11.99 -0.78 -5.70
N ILE A 103 -11.98 0.50 -5.33
CA ILE A 103 -12.18 1.63 -6.24
C ILE A 103 -10.86 2.00 -6.92
N SER A 104 -9.78 2.07 -6.13
CA SER A 104 -8.45 2.39 -6.67
C SER A 104 -7.34 1.82 -5.80
N ILE A 105 -6.25 1.43 -6.44
CA ILE A 105 -5.04 0.93 -5.79
C ILE A 105 -3.84 1.67 -6.36
N TYR A 106 -2.99 2.18 -5.48
CA TYR A 106 -1.67 2.66 -5.83
C TYR A 106 -0.60 1.95 -4.99
N ILE A 107 0.50 1.55 -5.64
CA ILE A 107 1.68 0.95 -5.00
C ILE A 107 2.92 1.70 -5.50
N GLU A 108 3.86 2.07 -4.63
CA GLU A 108 5.01 2.85 -5.11
C GLU A 108 5.87 2.06 -6.12
N MET A 109 6.01 0.76 -5.90
CA MET A 109 6.81 -0.14 -6.73
C MET A 109 5.95 -1.28 -7.26
N SER A 110 6.22 -1.75 -8.48
CA SER A 110 5.53 -2.92 -9.03
C SER A 110 5.70 -4.14 -8.12
N PRO A 111 4.68 -5.02 -8.05
CA PRO A 111 4.68 -6.10 -7.07
C PRO A 111 5.70 -7.17 -7.46
N CYS A 112 6.41 -7.72 -6.47
CA CYS A 112 7.28 -8.87 -6.70
C CYS A 112 6.45 -10.11 -7.12
N LYS A 113 7.11 -11.19 -7.57
CA LYS A 113 6.41 -12.42 -8.02
C LYS A 113 5.38 -12.95 -7.03
N ASN A 114 5.71 -12.98 -5.73
CA ASN A 114 4.82 -13.50 -4.70
C ASN A 114 3.64 -12.55 -4.44
N CYS A 115 3.90 -11.24 -4.36
CA CYS A 115 2.84 -10.26 -4.18
C CYS A 115 1.91 -10.21 -5.41
N LYS A 116 2.45 -10.36 -6.62
CA LYS A 116 1.67 -10.50 -7.85
C LYS A 116 0.71 -11.70 -7.80
N SER A 117 1.19 -12.86 -7.33
CA SER A 117 0.35 -14.03 -7.17
C SER A 117 -0.76 -13.81 -6.14
N ALA A 118 -0.43 -13.20 -4.99
CA ALA A 118 -1.42 -12.88 -3.96
C ALA A 118 -2.46 -11.87 -4.47
N LEU A 119 -2.03 -10.80 -5.12
CA LEU A 119 -2.92 -9.78 -5.69
C LEU A 119 -3.88 -10.37 -6.73
N ASN A 120 -3.42 -11.30 -7.57
CA ASN A 120 -4.30 -11.98 -8.53
C ASN A 120 -5.37 -12.86 -7.86
N ASN A 121 -5.12 -13.36 -6.65
CA ASN A 121 -6.10 -14.16 -5.90
C ASN A 121 -7.06 -13.27 -5.10
N LEU A 122 -6.58 -12.14 -4.61
CA LEU A 122 -7.33 -11.24 -3.72
C LEU A 122 -8.20 -10.26 -4.50
N LEU A 123 -7.75 -9.82 -5.68
CA LEU A 123 -8.42 -8.76 -6.43
C LEU A 123 -9.25 -9.31 -7.58
N PRO A 124 -10.34 -8.64 -7.95
CA PRO A 124 -11.11 -8.99 -9.13
C PRO A 124 -10.25 -9.02 -10.39
N ASP A 125 -10.65 -9.87 -11.34
CA ASP A 125 -10.04 -9.91 -12.66
C ASP A 125 -10.08 -8.53 -13.32
N GLY A 126 -8.98 -8.16 -13.96
CA GLY A 126 -8.84 -6.85 -14.60
C GLY A 126 -8.64 -5.65 -13.67
N GLN A 127 -8.68 -5.80 -12.33
CA GLN A 127 -8.45 -4.69 -11.39
C GLN A 127 -7.18 -3.90 -11.76
N GLU A 128 -7.33 -2.60 -11.96
CA GLU A 128 -6.22 -1.70 -12.28
C GLU A 128 -5.46 -1.33 -11.00
N ILE A 129 -4.14 -1.41 -11.09
CA ILE A 129 -3.20 -1.00 -10.06
C ILE A 129 -2.23 0.01 -10.65
N LEU A 130 -2.23 1.20 -10.07
CA LEU A 130 -1.30 2.27 -10.42
C LEU A 130 0.04 2.03 -9.71
N TYR A 131 1.15 2.23 -10.41
CA TYR A 131 2.47 2.11 -9.79
C TYR A 131 3.51 3.05 -10.39
N SER A 132 4.56 3.41 -9.64
CA SER A 132 5.54 4.40 -10.10
C SER A 132 6.89 3.85 -10.54
N PHE A 133 7.37 2.78 -9.90
CA PHE A 133 8.72 2.25 -10.15
C PHE A 133 8.68 0.75 -10.45
N ASP A 134 9.41 0.29 -11.45
CA ASP A 134 9.55 -1.13 -11.73
C ASP A 134 10.50 -1.80 -10.72
N TYR A 135 10.04 -2.84 -10.03
CA TYR A 135 10.89 -3.70 -9.20
C TYR A 135 11.40 -4.91 -9.99
N PRO A 136 12.69 -5.28 -9.88
CA PRO A 136 13.73 -4.70 -9.03
C PRO A 136 14.54 -3.55 -9.66
N ASP A 137 14.30 -3.22 -10.93
CA ASP A 137 15.23 -2.42 -11.74
C ASP A 137 15.29 -0.92 -11.36
N GLU A 138 14.24 -0.38 -10.75
CA GLU A 138 14.12 1.06 -10.44
C GLU A 138 14.18 1.38 -8.94
N VAL A 139 14.64 0.43 -8.11
CA VAL A 139 14.79 0.63 -6.65
C VAL A 139 15.64 1.87 -6.32
N GLU A 140 16.72 2.11 -7.06
CA GLU A 140 17.58 3.28 -6.84
C GLU A 140 16.93 4.59 -7.28
N LYS A 141 16.11 4.56 -8.35
CA LYS A 141 15.33 5.72 -8.78
C LYS A 141 14.30 6.09 -7.71
N TRP A 142 13.58 5.08 -7.19
CA TRP A 142 12.66 5.25 -6.06
C TRP A 142 13.37 5.83 -4.83
N ARG A 143 14.51 5.26 -4.42
CA ARG A 143 15.30 5.75 -3.26
C ARG A 143 15.75 7.20 -3.39
N LYS A 144 15.91 7.72 -4.61
CA LYS A 144 16.18 9.14 -4.87
C LYS A 144 14.89 9.95 -4.78
N ALA A 145 13.83 9.55 -5.47
CA ALA A 145 12.55 10.24 -5.50
C ALA A 145 11.96 10.47 -4.09
N VAL A 146 11.96 9.44 -3.24
CA VAL A 146 11.40 9.53 -1.87
C VAL A 146 12.12 10.53 -0.97
N ARG A 147 13.35 10.97 -1.30
CA ARG A 147 14.07 11.99 -0.52
C ARG A 147 13.43 13.37 -0.67
N HIS A 148 12.86 13.63 -1.83
CA HIS A 148 12.24 14.90 -2.21
C HIS A 148 10.75 14.98 -1.82
N LEU A 149 10.20 13.91 -1.25
CA LEU A 149 8.89 13.89 -0.62
C LEU A 149 8.91 14.59 0.75
#